data_AF-A0A453BXP8-F1
#
_entry.id   AF-A0A453BXP8-F1
#
_cell.length_a   1.000
_cell.length_b   1.000
_cell.length_c   1.000
_cell.angle_alpha   90.00
_cell.angle_beta   90.00
_cell.angle_gamma   90.00
#
_symmetry.space_group_name_H-M   'P 1'
#
loop_
_entity.id
_entity.type
_entity.pdbx_description
1 polymer ?
#
loop_
_entity_poly.entity_id
_entity_poly.type
_entity_poly.pdbx_seq_one_letter_code
_entity_poly.pdbx_strand_id
1 'polypeptide(L)'
;DRLAITFDGMPVELDAAPAASWSPASAPALSVLRIGAANGVVVRLDGRFRIVANAVPVTEEDSRVHDYGLTADDSLAHLNVAFKFNSISADVHGVLGQTYRPDYVSAGVDMGAKIPVMGGAGKYQVSDIFGTDCEVARFGGEDVVRVGAVDMIDEPADTMCGSGKGSAGLVCKK
;
A
#
# COMPACT_ATOMS: atom_id res chain seq x y z
N ASP A 1 -2.98 -19.84 4.13
CA ASP A 1 -2.83 -18.45 3.69
C ASP A 1 -3.71 -17.57 4.58
N ARG A 2 -3.33 -16.32 4.80
CA ARG A 2 -4.11 -15.30 5.55
C ARG A 2 -4.58 -14.17 4.65
N LEU A 3 -4.25 -14.20 3.36
CA LEU A 3 -4.79 -13.31 2.35
C LEU A 3 -5.99 -13.97 1.66
N ALA A 4 -7.08 -13.21 1.53
CA ALA A 4 -8.20 -13.53 0.63
C ALA A 4 -8.21 -12.51 -0.49
N ILE A 5 -8.19 -12.97 -1.73
CA ILE A 5 -8.13 -12.11 -2.91
C ILE A 5 -9.38 -12.37 -3.73
N THR A 6 -10.05 -11.30 -4.14
CA THR A 6 -11.25 -11.35 -4.97
C THR A 6 -11.10 -10.45 -6.17
N PHE A 7 -11.61 -10.87 -7.32
CA PHE A 7 -11.74 -10.07 -8.53
C PHE A 7 -13.21 -10.11 -8.97
N ASP A 8 -13.84 -8.94 -9.11
CA ASP A 8 -15.28 -8.78 -9.40
C ASP A 8 -16.17 -9.60 -8.46
N GLY A 9 -15.82 -9.63 -7.17
CA GLY A 9 -16.54 -10.36 -6.12
C GLY A 9 -16.29 -11.88 -6.12
N MET A 10 -15.54 -12.41 -7.09
CA MET A 10 -15.21 -13.83 -7.19
C MET A 10 -13.83 -14.12 -6.58
N PRO A 11 -13.65 -15.23 -5.84
CA PRO A 11 -12.33 -15.61 -5.33
C PRO A 11 -11.29 -15.80 -6.44
N VAL A 12 -10.07 -15.31 -6.18
CA VAL A 12 -8.90 -15.58 -7.00
C VAL A 12 -8.25 -16.86 -6.51
N GLU A 13 -8.38 -17.94 -7.29
CA GLU A 13 -7.75 -19.22 -7.00
C GLU A 13 -6.26 -19.17 -7.38
N LEU A 14 -5.42 -19.13 -6.37
CA LEU A 14 -3.95 -19.10 -6.48
C LEU A 14 -3.36 -20.34 -5.82
N ASP A 15 -2.74 -21.20 -6.63
CA ASP A 15 -2.06 -22.39 -6.14
C ASP A 15 -1.04 -22.04 -5.03
N ALA A 16 -0.86 -22.96 -4.09
CA ALA A 16 0.13 -22.82 -3.02
C ALA A 16 1.59 -22.94 -3.52
N ALA A 17 1.79 -23.22 -4.81
CA ALA A 17 3.11 -23.36 -5.41
C ALA A 17 3.85 -22.00 -5.45
N PRO A 18 5.17 -21.98 -5.19
CA PRO A 18 5.98 -20.77 -5.41
C PRO A 18 5.82 -20.26 -6.84
N ALA A 19 5.69 -18.93 -6.99
CA ALA A 19 5.46 -18.28 -8.27
C ALA A 19 4.17 -18.68 -9.01
N ALA A 20 3.19 -19.29 -8.32
CA ALA A 20 1.84 -19.43 -8.85
C ALA A 20 1.28 -18.07 -9.27
N SER A 21 0.65 -18.01 -10.43
CA SER A 21 0.12 -16.78 -10.99
C SER A 21 -1.31 -16.96 -11.48
N TRP A 22 -2.08 -15.90 -11.41
CA TRP A 22 -3.45 -15.84 -11.85
C TRP A 22 -3.68 -14.57 -12.66
N SER A 23 -4.36 -14.71 -13.80
CA SER A 23 -4.78 -13.60 -14.66
C SER A 23 -6.16 -13.89 -15.24
N PRO A 24 -7.12 -12.95 -15.17
CA PRO A 24 -8.44 -13.15 -15.73
C PRO A 24 -8.45 -12.89 -17.24
N ALA A 25 -9.22 -13.68 -17.99
CA ALA A 25 -9.38 -13.48 -19.43
C ALA A 25 -10.01 -12.11 -19.78
N SER A 26 -10.85 -11.57 -18.89
CA SER A 26 -11.48 -10.25 -19.05
C SER A 26 -10.52 -9.07 -18.88
N ALA A 27 -9.38 -9.27 -18.21
CA ALA A 27 -8.37 -8.24 -17.99
C ALA A 27 -6.95 -8.85 -18.11
N PRO A 28 -6.47 -9.11 -19.34
CA PRO A 28 -5.19 -9.79 -19.57
C PRO A 28 -3.96 -9.01 -19.08
N ALA A 29 -4.09 -7.70 -18.88
CA ALA A 29 -3.07 -6.84 -18.28
C ALA A 29 -2.98 -6.98 -16.74
N LEU A 30 -3.96 -7.63 -16.10
CA LEU A 30 -4.00 -7.86 -14.67
C LEU A 30 -3.38 -9.21 -14.34
N SER A 31 -2.51 -9.23 -13.35
CA SER A 31 -1.94 -10.46 -12.80
C SER A 31 -1.82 -10.38 -11.29
N VAL A 32 -1.98 -11.54 -10.65
CA VAL A 32 -1.67 -11.76 -9.24
C VAL A 32 -0.64 -12.88 -9.18
N LEU A 33 0.50 -12.61 -8.55
CA LEU A 33 1.62 -13.53 -8.44
C LEU A 33 1.92 -13.80 -6.98
N ARG A 34 2.02 -15.08 -6.60
CA ARG A 34 2.51 -15.48 -5.28
C ARG A 34 4.03 -15.30 -5.20
N ILE A 35 4.50 -14.63 -4.15
CA ILE A 35 5.93 -14.34 -3.95
C ILE A 35 6.57 -15.05 -2.75
N GLY A 36 5.80 -15.83 -2.01
CA GLY A 36 6.30 -16.62 -0.86
C GLY A 36 5.49 -17.89 -0.67
N ALA A 37 5.89 -18.73 0.29
CA ALA A 37 5.20 -19.97 0.61
C ALA A 37 3.74 -19.75 1.06
N ALA A 38 3.45 -18.60 1.68
CA ALA A 38 2.12 -18.16 2.07
C ALA A 38 2.10 -16.63 2.20
N ASN A 39 0.90 -16.04 2.25
CA ASN A 39 0.65 -14.69 2.75
C ASN A 39 1.27 -13.53 1.95
N GLY A 40 1.95 -13.79 0.83
CA GLY A 40 2.63 -12.78 0.04
C GLY A 40 2.25 -12.83 -1.44
N VAL A 41 1.78 -11.71 -1.97
CA VAL A 41 1.43 -11.54 -3.38
C VAL A 41 1.96 -10.24 -3.99
N VAL A 42 2.13 -10.27 -5.30
CA VAL A 42 2.28 -9.09 -6.15
C VAL A 42 1.07 -9.01 -7.05
N VAL A 43 0.33 -7.92 -6.96
CA VAL A 43 -0.75 -7.58 -7.90
C VAL A 43 -0.21 -6.56 -8.89
N ARG A 44 -0.37 -6.81 -10.17
CA ARG A 44 0.13 -5.94 -11.23
C ARG A 44 -0.95 -5.70 -12.27
N LEU A 45 -1.15 -4.44 -12.63
CA LEU A 45 -1.89 -4.04 -13.81
C LEU A 45 -0.92 -3.31 -14.75
N ASP A 46 -0.65 -3.90 -15.91
CA ASP A 46 0.38 -3.41 -16.83
C ASP A 46 0.23 -1.93 -17.17
N GLY A 47 1.34 -1.19 -17.05
CA GLY A 47 1.40 0.25 -17.29
C GLY A 47 0.64 1.11 -16.29
N ARG A 48 -0.01 0.53 -15.26
CA ARG A 48 -0.82 1.26 -14.28
C ARG A 48 -0.20 1.23 -12.90
N PHE A 49 -0.07 0.03 -12.32
CA PHE A 49 0.46 -0.13 -10.98
C PHE A 49 1.04 -1.52 -10.71
N ARG A 50 1.86 -1.58 -9.68
CA ARG A 50 2.33 -2.79 -9.01
C ARG A 50 2.14 -2.62 -7.51
N ILE A 51 1.46 -3.56 -6.89
CA ILE A 51 1.22 -3.61 -5.45
C ILE A 51 1.88 -4.88 -4.92
N VAL A 52 2.69 -4.74 -3.87
CA VAL A 52 3.20 -5.87 -3.10
C VAL A 52 2.43 -5.89 -1.80
N ALA A 53 1.80 -7.02 -1.46
CA ALA A 53 1.11 -7.21 -0.20
C ALA A 53 1.63 -8.45 0.50
N ASN A 54 1.94 -8.34 1.79
CA ASN A 54 2.43 -9.44 2.60
C ASN A 54 1.83 -9.39 4.01
N ALA A 55 1.12 -10.43 4.41
CA ALA A 55 0.64 -10.58 5.79
C ALA A 55 1.71 -11.26 6.64
N VAL A 56 2.28 -10.51 7.57
CA VAL A 56 3.36 -10.94 8.46
C VAL A 56 2.78 -11.11 9.87
N PRO A 57 2.97 -12.26 10.54
CA PRO A 57 2.47 -12.45 11.90
C PRO A 57 3.13 -11.46 12.85
N VAL A 58 2.33 -10.86 13.74
CA VAL A 58 2.82 -9.99 14.81
C VAL A 58 3.51 -10.86 15.86
N THR A 59 4.72 -10.49 16.24
CA THR A 59 5.52 -11.21 17.24
C THR A 59 5.30 -10.66 18.65
N GLU A 60 5.73 -11.39 19.67
CA GLU A 60 5.76 -10.90 21.05
C GLU A 60 6.58 -9.61 21.19
N GLU A 61 7.67 -9.50 20.42
CA GLU A 61 8.50 -8.30 20.41
C GLU A 61 7.77 -7.11 19.79
N ASP A 62 7.04 -7.33 18.67
CA ASP A 62 6.18 -6.29 18.09
C ASP A 62 5.11 -5.85 19.10
N SER A 63 4.48 -6.80 19.79
CA SER A 63 3.52 -6.52 20.87
C SER A 63 4.12 -5.65 21.97
N ARG A 64 5.34 -5.96 22.41
CA ARG A 64 6.01 -5.24 23.48
C ARG A 64 6.39 -3.82 23.06
N VAL A 65 6.82 -3.63 21.81
CA VAL A 65 7.22 -2.31 21.28
C VAL A 65 6.00 -1.43 21.02
N HIS A 66 4.90 -2.00 20.54
CA HIS A 66 3.70 -1.27 20.15
C HIS A 66 2.57 -1.31 21.19
N ASP A 67 2.78 -2.01 22.31
CA ASP A 67 1.81 -2.21 23.39
C ASP A 67 0.48 -2.82 22.90
N TYR A 68 0.56 -3.83 22.02
CA TYR A 68 -0.63 -4.50 21.48
C TYR A 68 -1.35 -5.36 22.52
N GLY A 69 -0.67 -5.75 23.61
CA GLY A 69 -1.25 -6.59 24.65
C GLY A 69 -1.55 -8.03 24.23
N LEU A 70 -0.77 -8.59 23.28
CA LEU A 70 -0.95 -9.95 22.78
C LEU A 70 -0.89 -11.00 23.90
N THR A 71 -1.84 -11.93 23.87
CA THR A 71 -1.88 -13.16 24.67
C THR A 71 -1.58 -14.38 23.79
N ALA A 72 -1.37 -15.56 24.41
CA ALA A 72 -1.04 -16.78 23.69
C ALA A 72 -2.14 -17.27 22.72
N ASP A 73 -3.38 -16.83 22.92
CA ASP A 73 -4.53 -17.21 22.09
C ASP A 73 -4.79 -16.22 20.94
N ASP A 74 -4.05 -15.11 20.90
CA ASP A 74 -4.24 -14.08 19.89
C ASP A 74 -3.49 -14.39 18.58
N SER A 75 -4.12 -14.02 17.46
CA SER A 75 -3.53 -14.16 16.12
C SER A 75 -3.62 -12.82 15.38
N LEU A 76 -2.64 -11.94 15.61
CA LEU A 76 -2.51 -10.67 14.90
C LEU A 76 -1.51 -10.80 13.74
N ALA A 77 -1.76 -10.04 12.67
CA ALA A 77 -0.83 -9.90 11.55
C ALA A 77 -0.74 -8.43 11.13
N HIS A 78 0.47 -7.98 10.80
CA HIS A 78 0.67 -6.77 10.04
C HIS A 78 0.44 -7.05 8.56
N LEU A 79 -0.27 -6.15 7.89
CA LEU A 79 -0.37 -6.16 6.44
C LEU A 79 0.65 -5.17 5.88
N ASN A 80 1.77 -5.69 5.41
CA ASN A 80 2.80 -4.89 4.76
C ASN A 80 2.41 -4.69 3.31
N VAL A 81 2.10 -3.45 2.92
CA VAL A 81 1.74 -3.11 1.54
C VAL A 81 2.68 -2.06 0.99
N ALA A 82 3.15 -2.26 -0.23
CA ALA A 82 3.92 -1.29 -0.99
C ALA A 82 3.28 -1.09 -2.36
N PHE A 83 3.24 0.16 -2.82
CA PHE A 83 2.62 0.55 -4.08
C PHE A 83 3.66 1.20 -4.99
N LYS A 84 3.61 0.87 -6.28
CA LYS A 84 4.29 1.59 -7.35
C LYS A 84 3.24 1.91 -8.41
N PHE A 85 3.02 3.19 -8.69
CA PHE A 85 2.11 3.64 -9.73
C PHE A 85 2.90 4.15 -10.93
N ASN A 86 2.55 3.71 -12.13
CA ASN A 86 3.24 4.07 -13.37
C ASN A 86 2.50 5.16 -14.16
N SER A 87 1.19 5.31 -13.95
CA SER A 87 0.35 6.28 -14.69
C SER A 87 -0.55 7.08 -13.74
N ILE A 88 0.02 7.62 -12.65
CA ILE A 88 -0.73 8.45 -11.70
C ILE A 88 -0.84 9.89 -12.22
N SER A 89 -2.02 10.50 -12.11
CA SER A 89 -2.18 11.90 -12.52
C SER A 89 -1.55 12.85 -11.50
N ALA A 90 -1.16 14.04 -11.95
CA ALA A 90 -0.66 15.10 -11.07
C ALA A 90 -1.71 15.61 -10.06
N ASP A 91 -2.97 15.23 -10.24
CA ASP A 91 -4.10 15.59 -9.37
C ASP A 91 -4.28 14.61 -8.19
N VAL A 92 -3.49 13.52 -8.13
CA VAL A 92 -3.50 12.63 -6.98
C VAL A 92 -2.74 13.25 -5.81
N HIS A 93 -3.47 13.59 -4.75
CA HIS A 93 -2.88 14.20 -3.57
C HIS A 93 -1.96 13.24 -2.80
N GLY A 94 -2.32 11.96 -2.68
CA GLY A 94 -1.46 10.96 -2.08
C GLY A 94 -2.07 9.56 -1.99
N VAL A 95 -1.22 8.56 -1.75
CA VAL A 95 -1.59 7.17 -1.44
C VAL A 95 -0.82 6.77 -0.19
N LEU A 96 -1.54 6.41 0.88
CA LEU A 96 -1.01 5.95 2.18
C LEU A 96 0.22 6.74 2.69
N GLY A 97 0.06 8.06 2.83
CA GLY A 97 1.10 8.90 3.43
C GLY A 97 2.25 9.27 2.50
N GLN A 98 2.24 8.88 1.23
CA GLN A 98 3.07 9.48 0.20
C GLN A 98 2.22 10.39 -0.69
N THR A 99 2.71 11.59 -0.97
CA THR A 99 2.09 12.51 -1.92
C THR A 99 2.79 12.43 -3.26
N TYR A 100 1.98 12.44 -4.33
CA TYR A 100 2.44 12.35 -5.71
C TYR A 100 2.31 13.70 -6.44
N ARG A 101 1.95 14.77 -5.70
CA ARG A 101 1.86 16.11 -6.27
C ARG A 101 3.26 16.59 -6.66
N PRO A 102 3.49 17.02 -7.91
CA PRO A 102 4.81 17.44 -8.37
C PRO A 102 5.29 18.72 -7.66
N ASP A 103 4.37 19.54 -7.16
CA ASP A 103 4.65 20.77 -6.42
C ASP A 103 4.66 20.58 -4.90
N TYR A 104 4.56 19.34 -4.40
CA TYR A 104 4.62 19.10 -2.97
C TYR A 104 6.02 19.33 -2.41
N VAL A 105 6.08 20.12 -1.35
CA VAL A 105 7.27 20.31 -0.52
C VAL A 105 6.97 19.73 0.86
N SER A 106 7.90 18.94 1.41
CA SER A 106 7.76 18.32 2.75
C SER A 106 7.88 19.32 3.92
N ALA A 107 7.62 20.60 3.66
CA ALA A 107 7.63 21.64 4.67
C ALA A 107 6.44 21.46 5.62
N GLY A 108 6.73 21.43 6.92
CA GLY A 108 5.70 21.25 7.96
C GLY A 108 5.39 19.79 8.31
N VAL A 109 6.12 18.82 7.75
CA VAL A 109 6.09 17.45 8.24
C VAL A 109 6.87 17.39 9.56
N ASP A 110 6.21 16.98 10.63
CA ASP A 110 6.86 16.78 11.93
C ASP A 110 7.73 15.52 11.88
N MET A 111 9.02 15.68 11.59
CA MET A 111 10.00 14.59 11.59
C MET A 111 10.30 14.05 12.99
N GLY A 112 9.85 14.71 14.06
CA GLY A 112 9.94 14.21 15.43
C GLY A 112 8.77 13.31 15.83
N ALA A 113 7.67 13.31 15.06
CA ALA A 113 6.53 12.44 15.30
C ALA A 113 6.89 10.97 15.06
N LYS A 114 6.35 10.06 15.88
CA LYS A 114 6.52 8.61 15.69
C LYS A 114 6.01 8.11 14.33
N ILE A 115 4.95 8.76 13.84
CA ILE A 115 4.32 8.46 12.54
C ILE A 115 4.09 9.80 11.85
N PRO A 116 5.08 10.32 11.08
CA PRO A 116 4.90 11.57 10.36
C PRO A 116 3.87 11.41 9.25
N VAL A 117 2.92 12.34 9.17
CA VAL A 117 1.92 12.37 8.11
C VAL A 117 2.29 13.41 7.06
N MET A 118 2.55 12.95 5.84
CA MET A 118 2.86 13.83 4.70
C MET A 118 1.58 14.43 4.12
N GLY A 119 1.65 15.67 3.63
CA GLY A 119 0.50 16.32 2.99
C GLY A 119 -0.49 16.99 3.95
N GLY A 120 -0.22 16.98 5.26
CA GLY A 120 -1.03 17.62 6.29
C GLY A 120 -2.15 16.72 6.82
N ALA A 121 -2.04 16.28 8.08
CA ALA A 121 -2.94 15.29 8.67
C ALA A 121 -4.43 15.68 8.63
N GLY A 122 -4.76 16.96 8.84
CA GLY A 122 -6.15 17.44 8.84
C GLY A 122 -6.87 17.21 7.50
N LYS A 123 -6.15 17.24 6.38
CA LYS A 123 -6.74 17.02 5.04
C LYS A 123 -7.21 15.60 4.81
N TYR A 124 -6.63 14.64 5.53
CA TYR A 124 -6.93 13.21 5.41
C TYR A 124 -7.82 12.72 6.56
N GLN A 125 -8.30 13.61 7.43
CA GLN A 125 -9.20 13.24 8.50
C GLN A 125 -10.53 12.78 7.89
N VAL A 126 -10.93 11.56 8.26
CA VAL A 126 -12.20 10.94 7.89
C VAL A 126 -13.04 10.75 9.15
N SER A 127 -14.36 10.71 9.00
CA SER A 127 -15.27 10.49 10.15
C SER A 127 -15.19 9.07 10.72
N ASP A 128 -14.79 8.10 9.91
CA ASP A 128 -14.66 6.68 10.29
C ASP A 128 -13.61 5.96 9.44
N ILE A 129 -13.19 4.75 9.82
CA ILE A 129 -12.20 3.93 9.11
C ILE A 129 -12.65 3.55 7.68
N PHE A 130 -13.95 3.53 7.42
CA PHE A 130 -14.53 3.36 6.08
C PHE A 130 -15.02 4.67 5.46
N GLY A 131 -14.79 5.80 6.13
CA GLY A 131 -15.18 7.13 5.68
C GLY A 131 -14.43 7.53 4.41
N THR A 132 -15.14 8.14 3.48
CA THR A 132 -14.60 8.72 2.25
C THR A 132 -14.73 10.24 2.24
N ASP A 133 -14.86 10.85 3.42
CA ASP A 133 -15.29 12.24 3.64
C ASP A 133 -14.14 13.18 4.04
N CYS A 134 -12.90 12.85 3.68
CA CYS A 134 -11.78 13.76 3.90
C CYS A 134 -11.76 14.89 2.86
N GLU A 135 -11.14 16.03 3.22
CA GLU A 135 -11.07 17.24 2.38
C GLU A 135 -10.54 16.95 0.96
N VAL A 136 -9.60 16.00 0.85
CA VAL A 136 -8.95 15.64 -0.43
C VAL A 136 -9.48 14.33 -1.02
N ALA A 137 -10.59 13.79 -0.50
CA ALA A 137 -11.20 12.57 -1.02
C ALA A 137 -11.67 12.78 -2.47
N ARG A 138 -11.34 11.81 -3.33
CA ARG A 138 -11.84 11.75 -4.72
C ARG A 138 -12.83 10.63 -4.95
N PHE A 139 -13.16 9.86 -3.91
CA PHE A 139 -14.17 8.81 -3.93
C PHE A 139 -15.53 9.43 -3.56
N GLY A 140 -16.08 10.20 -4.49
CA GLY A 140 -17.40 10.85 -4.42
C GLY A 140 -17.84 11.17 -5.85
N GLY A 141 -19.07 10.83 -6.21
CA GLY A 141 -19.54 10.68 -7.60
C GLY A 141 -19.39 11.89 -8.53
N GLU A 142 -19.27 11.55 -9.82
CA GLU A 142 -19.62 12.33 -11.01
C GLU A 142 -19.05 13.76 -11.13
N ASP A 143 -17.75 13.88 -11.43
CA ASP A 143 -17.27 14.67 -12.59
C ASP A 143 -15.77 14.43 -12.81
N VAL A 144 -15.44 13.44 -13.63
CA VAL A 144 -14.04 13.23 -14.04
C VAL A 144 -13.72 14.23 -15.16
N VAL A 145 -13.27 15.42 -14.77
CA VAL A 145 -12.56 16.30 -15.71
C VAL A 145 -11.32 15.55 -16.17
N ARG A 146 -11.27 15.20 -17.46
CA ARG A 146 -10.11 14.56 -18.10
C ARG A 146 -8.93 15.52 -18.06
N VAL A 147 -8.05 15.38 -17.07
CA VAL A 147 -6.74 16.03 -17.08
C VAL A 147 -5.77 15.13 -17.85
N GLY A 148 -5.13 15.70 -18.87
CA GLY A 148 -4.25 15.00 -19.81
C GLY A 148 -3.08 14.28 -19.14
N ALA A 149 -2.58 13.26 -19.84
CA ALA A 149 -1.39 12.51 -19.43
C ALA A 149 -0.20 13.48 -19.30
N VAL A 150 0.50 13.42 -18.16
CA VAL A 150 1.76 14.13 -17.94
C VAL A 150 2.88 13.09 -17.96
N ASP A 151 4.01 13.49 -18.55
CA ASP A 151 5.12 12.63 -18.95
C ASP A 151 5.72 11.76 -17.82
N MET A 152 6.31 10.65 -18.28
CA MET A 152 7.02 9.62 -17.53
C MET A 152 7.96 10.24 -16.48
N ILE A 153 7.62 10.06 -15.20
CA ILE A 153 8.52 10.36 -14.09
C ILE A 153 9.61 9.28 -14.12
N ASP A 154 10.86 9.71 -14.23
CA ASP A 154 12.06 8.87 -14.29
C ASP A 154 12.06 7.83 -13.14
N GLU A 155 12.42 6.59 -13.45
CA GLU A 155 12.38 5.44 -12.54
C GLU A 155 13.19 5.70 -11.26
N PRO A 156 12.55 5.84 -10.08
CA PRO A 156 13.28 5.76 -8.84
C PRO A 156 13.56 4.27 -8.57
N ALA A 157 14.82 3.95 -8.29
CA ALA A 157 15.24 2.61 -7.89
C ALA A 157 14.32 2.03 -6.80
N ASP A 158 13.94 0.76 -6.96
CA ASP A 158 13.04 0.02 -6.08
C ASP A 158 13.57 0.08 -4.64
N THR A 159 12.97 0.93 -3.82
CA THR A 159 13.40 1.10 -2.44
C THR A 159 12.74 0.02 -1.58
N MET A 160 13.52 -0.98 -1.15
CA MET A 160 13.02 -1.98 -0.21
C MET A 160 13.16 -1.46 1.22
N CYS A 161 12.03 -1.36 1.91
CA CYS A 161 11.97 -0.98 3.31
C CYS A 161 11.76 -2.22 4.17
N GLY A 162 12.60 -2.40 5.18
CA GLY A 162 12.46 -3.47 6.16
C GLY A 162 12.85 -3.00 7.56
N SER A 163 12.31 -3.67 8.58
CA SER A 163 12.75 -3.48 9.96
C SER A 163 14.16 -4.06 10.10
N GLY A 164 15.16 -3.19 10.31
CA GLY A 164 16.52 -3.62 10.56
C GLY A 164 16.61 -4.35 11.91
N LYS A 165 17.37 -5.46 11.98
CA LYS A 165 17.64 -6.13 13.25
C LYS A 165 18.34 -5.16 14.21
N GLY A 166 17.60 -4.65 15.20
CA GLY A 166 18.14 -3.90 16.33
C GLY A 166 17.95 -2.39 16.36
N SER A 167 17.20 -1.78 15.42
CA SER A 167 16.81 -0.37 15.51
C SER A 167 15.30 -0.20 15.40
N ALA A 168 14.70 0.56 16.31
CA ALA A 168 13.30 0.97 16.24
C ALA A 168 13.10 1.92 15.04
N GLY A 169 12.90 1.35 13.85
CA GLY A 169 12.67 2.12 12.62
C GLY A 169 12.68 1.26 11.37
N LEU A 170 11.84 1.65 10.41
CA LEU A 170 11.89 1.15 9.04
C LEU A 170 13.12 1.74 8.34
N VAL A 171 14.02 0.87 7.88
CA VAL A 171 15.18 1.28 7.10
C VAL A 171 14.88 1.00 5.64
N CYS A 172 14.76 2.07 4.86
CA CYS A 172 14.60 2.03 3.42
C CYS A 172 15.97 2.21 2.77
N LYS A 173 16.43 1.19 2.02
CA LYS A 173 17.64 1.29 1.20
C LYS A 173 17.24 1.38 -0.27
N LYS A 174 17.93 2.27 -0.99
CA LYS A 174 17.96 2.28 -2.46
C LYS A 174 18.71 1.05 -2.98
#